data_AF-A0A9J7M267-F1
#
_entry.id   AF-A0A9J7M267-F1
#
_cell.length_a   1.000
_cell.length_b   1.000
_cell.length_c   1.000
_cell.angle_alpha   90.00
_cell.angle_beta   90.00
_cell.angle_gamma   90.00
#
_symmetry.space_group_name_H-M   'P 1'
#
loop_
_entity.id
_entity.type
_entity.pdbx_description
1 polymer ?
#
loop_
_entity_poly.entity_id
_entity_poly.type
_entity_poly.pdbx_seq_one_letter_code
_entity_poly.pdbx_strand_id
1 'polypeptide(L)'
;MFRGVLLLFLSGITTAQFPVLDYLEETETCYKCDDEVAILKEVIANQSALLAQQAGQLAQQAGHLAQQAGHLAQQAGLISSLQSQMDSVVARVDSAEQFMNTCNAPSNCTEVAERSGINNQAFYVIDPDGPERGVLPMVVQCDVQGDKIITLIGHDSEARTHVNGFENRGSYSTRM
;
A
#
# COMPACT_ATOMS: atom_id res chain seq x y z
N MET A 1 33.08 3.63 37.53
CA MET A 1 32.31 4.59 38.34
C MET A 1 31.15 3.83 38.95
N PHE A 2 31.00 3.50 40.24
CA PHE A 2 31.76 3.70 41.47
C PHE A 2 31.95 2.31 42.12
N ARG A 3 33.18 2.00 42.55
CA ARG A 3 33.51 0.85 43.41
C ARG A 3 33.29 1.25 44.86
N GLY A 4 32.95 0.26 45.69
CA GLY A 4 32.61 0.42 47.10
C GLY A 4 33.67 1.08 47.96
N VAL A 5 33.21 1.63 49.09
CA VAL A 5 34.05 2.07 50.19
C VAL A 5 33.64 1.28 51.42
N LEU A 6 34.59 0.43 51.80
CA LEU A 6 34.66 -0.40 52.98
C LEU A 6 34.90 0.46 54.23
N LEU A 7 34.26 0.04 55.31
CA LEU A 7 34.52 0.35 56.72
C LEU A 7 36.00 0.62 57.05
N LEU A 8 36.25 1.62 57.89
CA LEU A 8 37.19 1.58 59.03
C LEU A 8 37.29 2.99 59.65
N PHE A 9 36.82 3.17 60.89
CA PHE A 9 37.51 3.98 61.91
C PHE A 9 37.08 3.50 63.30
N LEU A 10 37.90 2.60 63.86
CA LEU A 10 38.05 2.38 65.30
C LEU A 10 39.21 3.28 65.77
N SER A 11 38.95 4.20 66.69
CA SER A 11 39.93 4.59 67.71
C SER A 11 39.21 5.34 68.83
N GLY A 12 39.66 5.07 70.05
CA GLY A 12 38.85 5.14 71.26
C GLY A 12 38.56 6.54 71.77
N ILE A 13 37.47 6.61 72.55
CA ILE A 13 37.34 7.60 73.61
C ILE A 13 37.01 6.85 74.91
N THR A 14 37.78 7.26 75.90
CA THR A 14 37.98 6.79 77.26
C THR A 14 36.70 6.65 78.08
N THR A 15 36.72 5.65 78.96
CA THR A 15 35.78 5.38 80.04
C THR A 15 35.47 6.63 80.88
N ALA A 16 34.22 7.08 80.85
CA ALA A 16 33.64 7.91 81.90
C ALA A 16 32.52 7.09 82.58
N GLN A 17 32.82 6.65 83.79
CA GLN A 17 31.90 5.95 84.68
C GLN A 17 30.91 6.98 85.23
N PHE A 18 29.68 6.98 84.72
CA PHE A 18 28.59 7.78 85.28
C PHE A 18 27.79 6.94 86.29
N PRO A 19 27.42 7.50 87.45
CA PRO A 19 26.72 6.77 88.50
C PRO A 19 25.31 6.38 88.04
N VAL A 20 24.98 5.12 88.32
CA VAL A 20 23.62 4.57 88.23
C VAL A 20 22.74 5.36 89.20
N LEU A 21 21.87 6.19 88.65
CA LEU A 21 20.75 6.77 89.36
C LEU A 21 19.51 6.02 88.87
N ASP A 22 19.10 5.04 89.68
CA ASP A 22 17.74 4.52 89.72
C ASP A 22 16.80 5.71 89.94
N TYR A 23 16.02 6.05 88.91
CA TYR A 23 14.77 6.78 89.07
C TYR A 23 13.73 6.15 88.15
N LEU A 24 12.60 5.86 88.76
CA LEU A 24 11.48 5.06 88.30
C LEU A 24 10.81 5.62 87.03
N GLU A 25 10.34 4.66 86.22
CA GLU A 25 9.09 4.72 85.45
C GLU A 25 8.85 5.94 84.54
N GLU A 26 9.33 5.85 83.31
CA GLU A 26 8.54 6.29 82.13
C GLU A 26 8.78 5.31 80.96
N THR A 27 8.23 4.10 81.06
CA THR A 27 8.05 3.22 79.89
C THR A 27 6.57 2.88 79.71
N GLU A 28 5.72 3.89 79.70
CA GLU A 28 4.33 3.78 79.28
C GLU A 28 4.00 4.84 78.22
N THR A 29 4.77 4.90 77.14
CA THR A 29 4.36 5.64 75.93
C THR A 29 5.09 5.12 74.70
N CYS A 30 4.82 3.88 74.26
CA CYS A 30 5.12 3.51 72.87
C CYS A 30 4.26 2.37 72.28
N TYR A 31 3.28 1.81 72.99
CA TYR A 31 2.38 0.80 72.39
C TYR A 31 1.61 1.34 71.16
N LYS A 32 1.30 2.64 71.13
CA LYS A 32 0.57 3.28 70.03
C LYS A 32 1.39 3.42 68.74
N CYS A 33 2.72 3.57 68.85
CA CYS A 33 3.59 3.71 67.68
C CYS A 33 3.88 2.36 67.01
N ASP A 34 3.92 1.26 67.76
CA ASP A 34 4.14 -0.07 67.19
C ASP A 34 2.95 -0.52 66.33
N ASP A 35 1.72 -0.20 66.75
CA ASP A 35 0.50 -0.45 65.97
C ASP A 35 0.47 0.38 64.68
N GLU A 36 0.83 1.66 64.73
CA GLU A 36 0.93 2.53 63.54
C GLU A 36 2.02 2.04 62.57
N VAL A 37 3.16 1.58 63.09
CA VAL A 37 4.24 1.00 62.27
C VAL A 37 3.80 -0.33 61.63
N ALA A 38 3.02 -1.16 62.33
CA ALA A 38 2.47 -2.39 61.78
C ALA A 38 1.50 -2.11 60.61
N ILE A 39 0.59 -1.14 60.78
CA ILE A 39 -0.34 -0.69 59.74
C ILE A 39 0.43 -0.15 58.52
N LEU A 40 1.44 0.69 58.73
CA LEU A 40 2.25 1.23 57.64
C LEU A 40 3.00 0.15 56.86
N LYS A 41 3.52 -0.89 57.53
CA LYS A 41 4.16 -2.04 56.86
C LYS A 41 3.18 -2.79 55.96
N GLU A 42 1.96 -2.99 56.42
CA GLU A 42 0.91 -3.64 55.63
C GLU A 42 0.52 -2.79 54.42
N VAL A 43 0.35 -1.47 54.58
CA VAL A 43 0.08 -0.54 53.48
C VAL A 43 1.20 -0.60 52.44
N ILE A 44 2.46 -0.57 52.87
CA ILE A 44 3.62 -0.65 51.96
C ILE A 44 3.64 -2.00 51.23
N ALA A 45 3.37 -3.11 51.93
CA ALA A 45 3.31 -4.43 51.31
C ALA A 45 2.21 -4.50 50.24
N ASN A 46 1.00 -4.03 50.56
CA ASN A 46 -0.13 -3.99 49.63
C ASN A 46 0.15 -3.08 48.42
N GLN A 47 0.77 -1.92 48.65
CA GLN A 47 1.11 -1.00 47.57
C GLN A 47 2.21 -1.57 46.66
N SER A 48 3.19 -2.29 47.23
CA SER A 48 4.23 -2.99 46.46
C SER A 48 3.65 -4.12 45.59
N ALA A 49 2.69 -4.88 46.12
CA ALA A 49 1.98 -5.92 45.37
C ALA A 49 1.16 -5.33 44.22
N LEU A 50 0.46 -4.21 44.44
CA LEU A 50 -0.30 -3.51 43.41
C LEU A 50 0.61 -3.02 42.28
N LEU A 51 1.75 -2.43 42.61
CA LEU A 51 2.73 -1.98 41.62
C LEU A 51 3.30 -3.14 40.80
N ALA A 52 3.57 -4.28 41.43
CA ALA A 52 4.02 -5.48 40.73
C ALA A 52 2.95 -6.00 39.75
N GLN A 53 1.68 -5.98 40.15
CA GLN A 53 0.57 -6.35 39.28
C GLN A 53 0.43 -5.39 38.09
N GLN A 54 0.51 -4.09 38.34
CA GLN A 54 0.47 -3.08 37.27
C GLN A 54 1.63 -3.25 36.29
N ALA A 55 2.84 -3.52 36.77
CA ALA A 55 3.99 -3.82 35.91
C ALA A 55 3.77 -5.08 35.06
N GLY A 56 3.15 -6.12 35.62
CA GLY A 56 2.77 -7.32 34.89
C GLY A 56 1.75 -7.05 33.78
N GLN A 57 0.73 -6.23 34.06
CA GLN A 57 -0.26 -5.83 33.07
C GLN A 57 0.35 -5.00 31.93
N LEU A 58 1.24 -4.06 32.25
CA LEU A 58 1.97 -3.27 31.25
C LEU A 58 2.86 -4.16 30.37
N ALA A 59 3.53 -5.15 30.94
CA ALA A 59 4.34 -6.10 30.19
C ALA A 59 3.48 -6.93 29.21
N GLN A 60 2.29 -7.38 29.64
CA GLN A 60 1.34 -8.07 28.77
C GLN A 60 0.83 -7.17 27.64
N GLN A 61 0.49 -5.92 27.94
CA GLN A 61 0.07 -4.94 26.95
C GLN A 61 1.18 -4.68 25.91
N ALA A 62 2.43 -4.53 26.35
CA ALA A 62 3.57 -4.39 25.46
C ALA A 62 3.75 -5.62 24.55
N GLY A 63 3.55 -6.83 25.08
CA GLY A 63 3.56 -8.06 24.30
C GLY A 63 2.48 -8.09 23.21
N HIS A 64 1.24 -7.70 23.54
CA HIS A 64 0.16 -7.61 22.57
C HIS A 64 0.43 -6.57 21.48
N LEU A 65 0.94 -5.39 21.84
CA LEU A 65 1.30 -4.36 20.86
C LEU A 65 2.40 -4.84 19.92
N ALA A 66 3.41 -5.56 20.43
CA ALA A 66 4.46 -6.14 19.59
C ALA A 66 3.91 -7.16 18.59
N GLN A 67 2.96 -8.00 19.01
CA GLN A 67 2.28 -8.95 18.11
C GLN A 67 1.45 -8.23 17.05
N GLN A 68 0.71 -7.18 17.43
CA GLN A 68 -0.05 -6.36 16.49
C GLN A 68 0.85 -5.70 15.45
N ALA A 69 2.00 -5.15 15.86
CA ALA A 69 2.98 -4.59 14.94
C ALA A 69 3.52 -5.64 13.95
N GLY A 70 3.77 -6.87 14.42
CA GLY A 70 4.16 -8.00 13.56
C GLY A 70 3.09 -8.34 12.51
N HIS A 71 1.83 -8.39 12.91
CA HIS A 71 0.72 -8.63 11.97
C HIS A 71 0.56 -7.52 10.94
N LEU A 72 0.68 -6.25 11.34
CA LEU A 72 0.63 -5.12 10.42
C LEU A 72 1.78 -5.14 9.41
N ALA A 73 3.00 -5.52 9.84
CA ALA A 73 4.13 -5.68 8.95
C ALA A 73 3.91 -6.80 7.91
N GLN A 74 3.33 -7.93 8.32
CA GLN A 74 2.97 -9.00 7.40
C GLN A 74 1.89 -8.56 6.39
N GLN A 75 0.87 -7.84 6.86
CA GLN A 75 -0.17 -7.28 5.99
C GLN A 75 0.40 -6.31 4.97
N ALA A 76 1.33 -5.44 5.37
CA ALA A 76 2.00 -4.52 4.44
C ALA A 76 2.74 -5.28 3.32
N GLY A 77 3.43 -6.37 3.66
CA GLY A 77 4.08 -7.23 2.66
C GLY A 77 3.11 -7.89 1.68
N LEU A 78 1.95 -8.35 2.16
CA LEU A 78 0.90 -8.91 1.30
C LEU A 78 0.31 -7.85 0.37
N ILE A 79 0.06 -6.64 0.87
CA ILE A 79 -0.42 -5.52 0.06
C ILE A 79 0.57 -5.18 -1.06
N SER A 80 1.87 -5.15 -0.77
CA SER A 80 2.91 -4.92 -1.79
C SER A 80 2.94 -6.02 -2.85
N SER A 81 2.79 -7.29 -2.45
CA SER A 81 2.73 -8.41 -3.40
C SER A 81 1.51 -8.31 -4.31
N LEU A 82 0.34 -8.01 -3.72
CA LEU A 82 -0.90 -7.82 -4.47
C LEU A 82 -0.80 -6.63 -5.45
N GLN A 83 -0.13 -5.55 -5.04
CA GLN A 83 0.11 -4.39 -5.89
C GLN A 83 0.97 -4.75 -7.11
N SER A 84 2.05 -5.52 -6.91
CA SER A 84 2.87 -6.01 -8.03
C SER A 84 2.10 -6.92 -8.97
N GLN A 85 1.21 -7.78 -8.44
CA GLN A 85 0.31 -8.59 -9.27
C GLN A 85 -0.66 -7.71 -10.07
N MET A 86 -1.21 -6.66 -9.45
CA MET A 86 -2.09 -5.71 -10.12
C MET A 86 -1.37 -5.00 -11.27
N ASP A 87 -0.16 -4.50 -11.05
CA ASP A 87 0.65 -3.85 -12.09
C ASP A 87 0.91 -4.79 -13.28
N SER A 88 1.18 -6.07 -13.00
CA SER A 88 1.32 -7.08 -14.05
C SER A 88 0.02 -7.34 -14.81
N VAL A 89 -1.13 -7.36 -14.12
CA VAL A 89 -2.44 -7.53 -14.75
C VAL A 89 -2.76 -6.30 -15.62
N VAL A 90 -2.51 -5.09 -15.14
CA VAL A 90 -2.70 -3.85 -15.90
C VAL A 90 -1.88 -3.88 -17.19
N ALA A 91 -0.58 -4.21 -17.12
CA ALA A 91 0.26 -4.31 -18.30
C ALA A 91 -0.26 -5.34 -19.33
N ARG A 92 -0.83 -6.46 -18.85
CA ARG A 92 -1.45 -7.47 -19.72
C ARG A 92 -2.75 -6.99 -20.35
N VAL A 93 -3.55 -6.19 -19.63
CA VAL A 93 -4.77 -5.58 -20.15
C VAL A 93 -4.41 -4.54 -21.21
N ASP A 94 -3.43 -3.68 -20.97
CA ASP A 94 -2.96 -2.69 -21.95
C ASP A 94 -2.46 -3.38 -23.24
N SER A 95 -1.71 -4.47 -23.09
CA SER A 95 -1.24 -5.28 -24.22
C SER A 95 -2.40 -5.94 -24.97
N ALA A 96 -3.43 -6.41 -24.26
CA ALA A 96 -4.61 -7.02 -24.86
C ALA A 96 -5.50 -5.99 -25.57
N GLU A 97 -5.62 -4.78 -25.02
CA GLU A 97 -6.29 -3.66 -25.68
C GLU A 97 -5.57 -3.26 -26.96
N GLN A 98 -4.24 -3.16 -26.91
CA GLN A 98 -3.45 -2.86 -28.10
C GLN A 98 -3.58 -3.95 -29.16
N PHE A 99 -3.58 -5.22 -28.77
CA PHE A 99 -3.85 -6.35 -29.67
C PHE A 99 -5.27 -6.30 -30.26
N MET A 100 -6.29 -5.93 -29.49
CA MET A 100 -7.65 -5.77 -30.00
C MET A 100 -7.77 -4.61 -30.98
N ASN A 101 -6.97 -3.55 -30.79
CA ASN A 101 -6.99 -2.36 -31.63
C ASN A 101 -6.17 -2.51 -32.94
N THR A 102 -5.16 -3.38 -33.00
CA THR A 102 -4.35 -3.57 -34.22
C THR A 102 -4.55 -4.91 -34.90
N CYS A 103 -4.89 -6.00 -34.20
CA CYS A 103 -4.97 -7.35 -34.79
C CYS A 103 -6.39 -7.84 -35.09
N ASN A 104 -7.42 -7.04 -34.77
CA ASN A 104 -8.80 -7.48 -34.91
C ASN A 104 -9.74 -6.45 -35.53
N ALA A 105 -9.18 -5.39 -36.11
CA ALA A 105 -9.96 -4.52 -36.99
C ALA A 105 -10.47 -5.36 -38.18
N PRO A 106 -11.78 -5.34 -38.47
CA PRO A 106 -12.33 -6.02 -39.64
C PRO A 106 -11.65 -5.53 -40.91
N SER A 107 -11.42 -6.42 -41.87
CA SER A 107 -10.78 -6.07 -43.14
C SER A 107 -11.65 -5.19 -44.03
N ASN A 108 -12.98 -5.24 -43.85
CA ASN A 108 -13.96 -4.48 -44.62
C ASN A 108 -15.34 -4.47 -43.93
N CYS A 109 -16.29 -3.71 -44.46
CA CYS A 109 -17.65 -3.63 -43.89
C CYS A 109 -18.45 -4.95 -43.99
N THR A 110 -18.11 -5.87 -44.89
CA THR A 110 -18.76 -7.19 -44.93
C THR A 110 -18.44 -7.97 -43.65
N GLU A 111 -17.17 -7.95 -43.25
CA GLU A 111 -16.74 -8.57 -41.99
C GLU A 111 -17.33 -7.86 -40.76
N VAL A 112 -17.49 -6.52 -40.81
CA VAL A 112 -18.24 -5.77 -39.77
C VAL A 112 -19.68 -6.29 -39.66
N ALA A 113 -20.37 -6.49 -40.79
CA ALA A 113 -21.74 -6.98 -40.81
C ALA A 113 -21.86 -8.37 -40.20
N GLU A 114 -20.90 -9.26 -40.47
CA GLU A 114 -20.86 -10.62 -39.92
C GLU A 114 -20.56 -10.65 -38.42
N ARG A 115 -19.65 -9.79 -37.94
CA ARG A 115 -19.21 -9.79 -36.53
C ARG A 115 -20.21 -9.13 -35.58
N SER A 116 -20.77 -7.99 -35.97
CA SER A 116 -21.53 -7.12 -35.06
C SER A 116 -22.81 -6.55 -35.66
N GLY A 117 -23.04 -6.73 -36.96
CA GLY A 117 -24.09 -6.02 -37.70
C GLY A 117 -23.71 -4.55 -37.99
N ILE A 118 -24.44 -3.94 -38.92
CA ILE A 118 -24.22 -2.57 -39.36
C ILE A 118 -25.29 -1.63 -38.79
N ASN A 119 -24.82 -0.54 -38.18
CA ASN A 119 -25.56 0.66 -37.85
C ASN A 119 -25.12 1.75 -38.81
N ASN A 120 -26.00 2.15 -39.72
CA ASN A 120 -25.74 3.15 -40.76
C ASN A 120 -25.55 4.59 -40.23
N GLN A 121 -25.73 4.82 -38.93
CA GLN A 121 -25.44 6.11 -38.28
C GLN A 121 -24.07 6.09 -37.56
N ALA A 122 -23.38 4.95 -37.54
CA ALA A 122 -22.11 4.77 -36.85
C ALA A 122 -20.92 4.76 -37.83
N PHE A 123 -19.76 5.16 -37.31
CA PHE A 123 -18.50 4.97 -37.99
C PHE A 123 -17.82 3.69 -37.48
N TYR A 124 -17.11 3.02 -38.37
CA TYR A 124 -16.39 1.78 -38.11
C TYR A 124 -14.91 1.96 -38.41
N VAL A 125 -14.06 1.25 -37.69
CA VAL A 125 -12.64 1.14 -38.00
C VAL A 125 -12.43 -0.17 -38.76
N ILE A 126 -11.81 -0.08 -39.92
CA ILE A 126 -11.41 -1.25 -40.72
C ILE A 126 -9.92 -1.19 -41.02
N ASP A 127 -9.32 -2.36 -41.24
CA ASP A 127 -7.92 -2.53 -41.61
C ASP A 127 -7.81 -3.42 -42.86
N PRO A 128 -7.88 -2.85 -44.08
CA PRO A 128 -7.95 -3.60 -45.32
C PRO A 128 -6.68 -4.39 -45.66
N ASP A 129 -5.51 -3.92 -45.23
CA ASP A 129 -4.20 -4.57 -45.43
C ASP A 129 -3.79 -5.45 -44.25
N GLY A 130 -4.48 -5.31 -43.13
CA GLY A 130 -4.37 -6.15 -41.96
C GLY A 130 -3.27 -5.70 -41.00
N PRO A 131 -3.23 -6.32 -39.80
CA PRO A 131 -2.34 -5.90 -38.73
C PRO A 131 -0.90 -5.73 -39.18
N GLU A 132 -0.32 -4.59 -38.80
CA GLU A 132 1.09 -4.26 -38.97
C GLU A 132 1.55 -4.26 -40.45
N ARG A 133 0.63 -4.10 -41.40
CA ARG A 133 0.94 -4.00 -42.83
C ARG A 133 0.49 -2.66 -43.37
N GLY A 134 1.31 -2.08 -44.25
CA GLY A 134 0.98 -0.89 -45.03
C GLY A 134 0.58 0.33 -44.19
N VAL A 135 -0.71 0.64 -44.16
CA VAL A 135 -1.30 1.84 -43.54
C VAL A 135 -2.03 1.52 -42.24
N LEU A 136 -2.16 2.51 -41.36
CA LEU A 136 -2.95 2.35 -40.14
C LEU A 136 -4.43 2.14 -40.47
N PRO A 137 -5.19 1.43 -39.60
CA PRO A 137 -6.63 1.26 -39.76
C PRO A 137 -7.36 2.59 -40.01
N MET A 138 -8.38 2.56 -40.85
CA MET A 138 -9.10 3.74 -41.29
C MET A 138 -10.56 3.75 -40.83
N VAL A 139 -11.09 4.95 -40.61
CA VAL A 139 -12.48 5.16 -40.23
C VAL A 139 -13.35 5.24 -41.49
N VAL A 140 -14.42 4.44 -41.52
CA VAL A 140 -15.36 4.35 -42.65
C VAL A 140 -16.81 4.40 -42.14
N GLN A 141 -17.75 4.67 -43.04
CA GLN A 141 -19.16 4.34 -42.80
C GLN A 141 -19.50 3.04 -43.53
N CYS A 142 -20.22 2.17 -42.84
CA CYS A 142 -20.77 0.96 -43.44
C CYS A 142 -22.26 1.16 -43.66
N ASP A 143 -22.74 0.82 -44.86
CA ASP A 143 -24.16 0.88 -45.20
C ASP A 143 -24.63 -0.44 -45.81
N VAL A 144 -25.92 -0.73 -45.67
CA VAL A 144 -26.55 -1.93 -46.22
C VAL A 144 -27.63 -1.51 -47.19
N GLN A 145 -27.44 -1.83 -48.47
CA GLN A 145 -28.39 -1.52 -49.53
C GLN A 145 -28.84 -2.82 -50.21
N GLY A 146 -30.02 -3.30 -49.83
CA GLY A 146 -30.52 -4.60 -50.27
C GLY A 146 -29.66 -5.73 -49.74
N ASP A 147 -29.04 -6.50 -50.63
CA ASP A 147 -28.10 -7.59 -50.32
C ASP A 147 -26.63 -7.15 -50.35
N LYS A 148 -26.36 -5.87 -50.60
CA LYS A 148 -24.99 -5.34 -50.72
C LYS A 148 -24.56 -4.63 -49.46
N ILE A 149 -23.34 -4.95 -49.04
CA ILE A 149 -22.62 -4.22 -48.00
C ILE A 149 -21.70 -3.20 -48.67
N ILE A 150 -21.84 -1.93 -48.28
CA ILE A 150 -21.12 -0.80 -48.87
C ILE A 150 -20.13 -0.28 -47.82
N THR A 151 -18.89 -0.06 -48.26
CA THR A 151 -17.86 0.67 -47.50
C THR A 151 -17.74 2.07 -48.08
N LEU A 152 -18.15 3.08 -47.31
CA LEU A 152 -18.03 4.48 -47.69
C LEU A 152 -16.79 5.08 -47.01
N ILE A 153 -15.83 5.48 -47.84
CA ILE A 153 -14.60 6.14 -47.41
C ILE A 153 -14.71 7.62 -47.81
N GLY A 154 -14.77 8.50 -46.82
CA GLY A 154 -14.73 9.94 -47.03
C GLY A 154 -13.29 10.42 -47.22
N HIS A 155 -13.07 11.36 -48.13
CA HIS A 155 -11.81 12.08 -48.25
C HIS A 155 -11.99 13.53 -47.81
N ASP A 156 -10.90 14.19 -47.44
CA ASP A 156 -10.85 15.55 -46.90
C ASP A 156 -11.16 16.65 -47.94
N SER A 157 -11.20 16.33 -49.24
CA SER A 157 -11.58 17.28 -50.29
C SER A 157 -12.21 16.63 -51.52
N GLU A 158 -13.45 17.02 -51.84
CA GLU A 158 -14.12 16.72 -53.12
C GLU A 158 -13.53 17.52 -54.29
N ALA A 159 -12.67 18.51 -54.02
CA ALA A 159 -12.01 19.25 -55.07
C ALA A 159 -10.92 18.38 -55.71
N ARG A 160 -11.09 18.07 -57.00
CA ARG A 160 -10.07 17.39 -57.80
C ARG A 160 -8.77 18.19 -57.74
N THR A 161 -7.76 17.65 -57.07
CA THR A 161 -6.40 18.19 -57.15
C THR A 161 -5.78 17.68 -58.44
N HIS A 162 -5.57 18.55 -59.42
CA HIS A 162 -4.88 18.18 -60.64
C HIS A 162 -3.39 17.97 -60.33
N VAL A 163 -2.89 16.77 -60.60
CA VAL A 163 -1.48 16.43 -60.42
C VAL A 163 -0.68 17.03 -61.58
N ASN A 164 -0.21 18.27 -61.38
CA ASN A 164 0.60 19.01 -62.35
C ASN A 164 2.03 18.45 -62.42
N GLY A 165 2.64 18.45 -63.61
CA GLY A 165 4.03 18.03 -63.85
C GLY A 165 4.22 16.53 -64.10
N PHE A 166 3.11 15.78 -64.19
CA PHE A 166 3.10 14.34 -64.42
C PHE A 166 2.14 13.94 -65.56
N GLU A 167 2.13 14.72 -66.64
CA GLU A 167 1.23 14.54 -67.78
C GLU A 167 1.65 13.36 -68.68
N ASN A 168 2.91 12.96 -68.63
CA ASN A 168 3.43 11.85 -69.41
C ASN A 168 2.94 10.50 -68.86
N ARG A 169 2.67 9.53 -69.74
CA ARG A 169 2.22 8.18 -69.35
C ARG A 169 3.20 7.55 -68.35
N GLY A 170 2.69 7.18 -67.17
CA GLY A 170 3.47 6.54 -66.11
C GLY A 170 4.41 7.47 -65.35
N SER A 171 4.35 8.79 -65.59
CA SER A 171 5.20 9.74 -64.86
C SER A 171 4.78 9.89 -63.39
N TYR A 172 3.49 9.72 -63.07
CA TYR A 172 3.03 9.60 -61.69
C TYR A 172 3.30 8.18 -61.15
N SER A 173 4.20 8.07 -60.17
CA SER A 173 4.50 6.83 -59.45
C SER A 173 4.46 7.07 -57.96
N THR A 174 3.63 6.30 -57.24
CA THR A 174 3.53 6.32 -55.78
C THR A 174 4.36 5.22 -55.11
N ARG A 175 5.17 4.47 -55.87
CA ARG A 175 6.09 3.48 -55.31
C ARG A 175 7.28 4.18 -54.66
N MET A 176 7.25 4.30 -53.33
CA MET A 176 8.43 4.29 -52.48
C MET A 176 8.58 2.90 -51.87
#